data_AF-A0A928VX58-F1
#
_entry.id   AF-A0A928VX58-F1
#
_cell.length_a   1.000
_cell.length_b   1.000
_cell.length_c   1.000
_cell.angle_alpha   90.00
_cell.angle_beta   90.00
_cell.angle_gamma   90.00
#
_symmetry.space_group_name_H-M   'P 1'
#
loop_
_entity.id
_entity.type
_entity.pdbx_description
1 polymer ?
#
loop_
_entity_poly.entity_id
_entity_poly.type
_entity_poly.pdbx_seq_one_letter_code
_entity_poly.pdbx_strand_id
1 'polypeptide(L)'
;MKGSILVVDDRPENLRFLSTLLTEQGYEVRRAIDGQIALNAARSNPPDLILLDVRMPDLDGYEVCGQLKELEDVRSIPVIFLSALNEAIDIVRAFQVGGADYITKPVKFEEVLVRVENQLTIRRLQQQLERQNGQLKQEINDRRQVETALQKANHALQNANQALQNANQELQRFTDIDGLTQVANRGKFDNYLRQEWLRMAREQLPLSLIVGDIDRFRQYNEMNGPQAGDECLRQIAREIGQTLNRPADVVARYGGDEFAVILPNTTARGAIDVAEAIELAVATIGGNRFTLSLGVGTMIPDRDSIPETFLMAIEQALYKVKATGQTGEIVTVSDTDTNLDR
;
A
#
# COMPACT_ATOMS: atom_id res chain seq x y z
N MET A 1 -54.10 -6.12 0.63
CA MET A 1 -54.72 -5.94 -0.71
C MET A 1 -53.75 -6.45 -1.76
N LYS A 2 -54.24 -7.14 -2.81
CA LYS A 2 -53.38 -7.72 -3.85
C LYS A 2 -52.91 -6.72 -4.92
N GLY A 3 -53.65 -5.63 -5.12
CA GLY A 3 -53.37 -4.53 -6.05
C GLY A 3 -54.63 -3.75 -6.41
N SER A 4 -54.48 -2.58 -7.02
CA SER A 4 -55.56 -1.72 -7.52
C SER A 4 -55.75 -1.93 -9.03
N ILE A 5 -56.98 -2.24 -9.46
CA ILE A 5 -57.32 -2.49 -10.86
C ILE A 5 -58.38 -1.49 -11.31
N LEU A 6 -58.16 -0.86 -12.46
CA LEU A 6 -59.17 -0.05 -13.14
C LEU A 6 -59.81 -0.88 -14.25
N VAL A 7 -61.11 -1.11 -14.15
CA VAL A 7 -61.91 -1.79 -15.18
C VAL A 7 -62.68 -0.76 -15.99
N VAL A 8 -62.54 -0.82 -17.31
CA VAL A 8 -63.12 0.14 -18.26
C VAL A 8 -63.94 -0.64 -19.30
N ASP A 9 -65.24 -0.39 -19.34
CA ASP A 9 -66.19 -1.02 -20.27
C ASP A 9 -67.45 -0.15 -20.33
N ASP A 10 -68.02 0.06 -21.51
CA ASP A 10 -69.20 0.91 -21.72
C ASP A 10 -70.51 0.26 -21.22
N ARG A 11 -70.50 -1.06 -21.03
CA ARG A 11 -71.65 -1.82 -20.53
C ARG A 11 -71.58 -1.98 -19.00
N PRO A 12 -72.55 -1.44 -18.25
CA PRO A 12 -72.59 -1.57 -16.79
C PRO A 12 -72.60 -3.01 -16.25
N GLU A 13 -73.12 -3.96 -17.04
CA GLU A 13 -73.14 -5.39 -16.70
C GLU A 13 -71.72 -5.97 -16.63
N ASN A 14 -70.88 -5.66 -17.61
CA ASN A 14 -69.50 -6.15 -17.69
C ASN A 14 -68.67 -5.57 -16.52
N LEU A 15 -68.85 -4.27 -16.25
CA LEU A 15 -68.23 -3.61 -15.10
C LEU A 15 -68.62 -4.25 -13.76
N ARG A 16 -69.90 -4.57 -13.56
CA ARG A 16 -70.37 -5.24 -12.32
C ARG A 16 -69.80 -6.65 -12.20
N PHE A 17 -69.80 -7.42 -13.29
CA PHE A 17 -69.27 -8.77 -13.32
C PHE A 17 -67.78 -8.81 -12.97
N LEU A 18 -66.94 -8.08 -13.73
CA LEU A 18 -65.49 -8.04 -13.50
C LEU A 18 -65.13 -7.44 -12.14
N SER A 19 -65.85 -6.40 -11.71
CA SER A 19 -65.62 -5.79 -10.38
C SER A 19 -65.92 -6.76 -9.25
N THR A 20 -67.01 -7.52 -9.32
CA THR A 20 -67.37 -8.49 -8.28
C THR A 20 -66.31 -9.59 -8.20
N LEU A 21 -65.98 -10.19 -9.35
CA LEU A 21 -65.00 -11.26 -9.46
C LEU A 21 -63.62 -10.88 -8.91
N LEU A 22 -63.11 -9.72 -9.29
CA LEU A 22 -61.78 -9.27 -8.84
C LEU A 22 -61.80 -8.82 -7.38
N THR A 23 -62.90 -8.21 -6.90
CA THR A 23 -63.03 -7.81 -5.49
C THR A 23 -63.05 -9.03 -4.57
N GLU A 24 -63.77 -10.11 -4.95
CA GLU A 24 -63.79 -11.37 -4.20
C GLU A 24 -62.39 -12.02 -4.08
N GLN A 25 -61.51 -11.79 -5.05
CA GLN A 25 -60.12 -12.25 -5.02
C GLN A 25 -59.17 -11.33 -4.23
N GLY A 26 -59.68 -10.24 -3.66
CA GLY A 26 -58.93 -9.32 -2.79
C GLY A 26 -58.21 -8.17 -3.52
N TYR A 27 -58.62 -7.86 -4.75
CA TYR A 27 -58.20 -6.66 -5.48
C TYR A 27 -59.09 -5.46 -5.14
N GLU A 28 -58.50 -4.26 -5.16
CA GLU A 28 -59.27 -3.01 -5.10
C GLU A 28 -59.69 -2.64 -6.52
N VAL A 29 -61.00 -2.60 -6.81
CA VAL A 29 -61.48 -2.38 -8.18
C VAL A 29 -62.18 -1.04 -8.33
N ARG A 30 -61.66 -0.23 -9.25
CA ARG A 30 -62.32 0.99 -9.73
C ARG A 30 -62.94 0.76 -11.10
N ARG A 31 -64.02 1.48 -11.39
CA ARG A 31 -64.82 1.31 -12.61
C ARG A 31 -64.86 2.62 -13.39
N ALA A 32 -64.72 2.54 -14.71
CA ALA A 32 -64.96 3.64 -15.63
C ALA A 32 -65.88 3.17 -16.76
N ILE A 33 -66.84 4.01 -17.14
CA ILE A 33 -67.85 3.70 -18.16
C ILE A 33 -67.46 4.20 -19.56
N ASP A 34 -66.39 4.98 -19.66
CA ASP A 34 -65.89 5.51 -20.92
C ASP A 34 -64.37 5.79 -20.82
N GLY A 35 -63.76 6.06 -21.97
CA GLY A 35 -62.32 6.33 -22.07
C GLY A 35 -61.87 7.62 -21.36
N GLN A 36 -62.71 8.65 -21.30
CA GLN A 36 -62.34 9.93 -20.70
C GLN A 36 -62.28 9.84 -19.17
N ILE A 37 -63.26 9.17 -18.56
CA ILE A 37 -63.28 8.84 -17.13
C ILE A 37 -62.11 7.93 -16.80
N ALA A 38 -61.78 6.95 -17.67
CA ALA A 38 -60.64 6.07 -17.47
C ALA A 38 -59.30 6.83 -17.43
N LEU A 39 -59.07 7.72 -18.40
CA LEU A 39 -57.86 8.56 -18.44
C LEU A 39 -57.75 9.46 -17.21
N ASN A 40 -58.84 10.11 -16.82
CA ASN A 40 -58.86 10.96 -15.63
C ASN A 40 -58.60 10.14 -14.36
N ALA A 41 -59.26 8.99 -14.21
CA ALA A 41 -59.10 8.10 -13.06
C ALA A 41 -57.69 7.53 -12.95
N ALA A 42 -57.06 7.18 -14.08
CA ALA A 42 -55.68 6.70 -14.11
C ALA A 42 -54.68 7.80 -13.73
N ARG A 43 -54.90 9.05 -14.15
CA ARG A 43 -54.03 10.18 -13.79
C ARG A 43 -54.17 10.58 -12.32
N SER A 44 -55.40 10.71 -11.83
CA SER A 44 -55.64 11.18 -10.46
C SER A 44 -55.22 10.18 -9.40
N ASN A 45 -55.37 8.89 -9.67
CA ASN A 45 -54.90 7.82 -8.81
C ASN A 45 -54.46 6.64 -9.68
N PRO A 46 -53.15 6.46 -9.94
CA PRO A 46 -52.65 5.40 -10.82
C PRO A 46 -53.01 3.99 -10.32
N PRO A 47 -53.71 3.15 -11.11
CA PRO A 47 -53.90 1.73 -10.78
C PRO A 47 -52.62 0.91 -11.04
N ASP A 48 -52.56 -0.29 -10.47
CA ASP A 48 -51.50 -1.26 -10.76
C ASP A 48 -51.72 -1.98 -12.11
N LEU A 49 -52.97 -2.04 -12.60
CA LEU A 49 -53.35 -2.64 -13.87
C LEU A 49 -54.67 -2.07 -14.41
N ILE A 50 -54.82 -2.04 -15.73
CA ILE A 50 -56.05 -1.60 -16.40
C ILE A 50 -56.62 -2.76 -17.24
N LEU A 51 -57.89 -3.11 -17.02
CA LEU A 51 -58.68 -3.94 -17.93
C LEU A 51 -59.51 -3.01 -18.81
N LEU A 52 -59.31 -3.07 -20.12
CA LEU A 52 -59.85 -2.08 -21.04
C LEU A 52 -60.62 -2.73 -22.18
N ASP A 53 -61.91 -2.44 -22.28
CA ASP A 53 -62.68 -2.81 -23.46
C ASP A 53 -62.15 -2.10 -24.71
N VAL A 54 -62.04 -2.84 -25.81
CA VAL A 54 -61.61 -2.28 -27.09
C VAL A 54 -62.72 -1.42 -27.71
N ARG A 55 -63.97 -1.86 -27.60
CA ARG A 55 -65.12 -1.25 -28.28
C ARG A 55 -65.90 -0.38 -27.30
N MET A 56 -65.69 0.93 -27.35
CA MET A 56 -66.44 1.90 -26.55
C MET A 56 -66.89 3.08 -27.42
N PRO A 57 -67.98 3.79 -27.06
CA PRO A 57 -68.39 5.03 -27.71
C PRO A 57 -67.35 6.14 -27.51
N ASP A 58 -67.32 7.08 -28.46
CA ASP A 58 -66.48 8.29 -28.49
C ASP A 58 -64.97 8.07 -28.59
N LEU A 59 -64.37 7.34 -27.64
CA LEU A 59 -62.94 7.06 -27.58
C LEU A 59 -62.72 5.55 -27.46
N ASP A 60 -62.09 4.94 -28.48
CA ASP A 60 -61.87 3.50 -28.49
C ASP A 60 -60.77 3.07 -27.49
N GLY A 61 -60.75 1.79 -27.12
CA GLY A 61 -59.78 1.29 -26.15
C GLY A 61 -58.33 1.44 -26.62
N TYR A 62 -58.05 1.36 -27.92
CA TYR A 62 -56.70 1.53 -28.45
C TYR A 62 -56.23 2.99 -28.31
N GLU A 63 -57.11 3.95 -28.57
CA GLU A 63 -56.85 5.38 -28.39
C GLU A 63 -56.61 5.73 -26.91
N VAL A 64 -57.42 5.17 -26.00
CA VAL A 64 -57.20 5.30 -24.55
C VAL A 64 -55.82 4.76 -24.17
N CYS A 65 -55.47 3.55 -24.61
CA CYS A 65 -54.17 2.96 -24.31
C CYS A 65 -53.02 3.82 -24.86
N GLY A 66 -53.10 4.27 -26.12
CA GLY A 66 -52.11 5.15 -26.72
C GLY A 66 -51.88 6.40 -25.87
N GLN A 67 -52.96 7.09 -25.48
CA GLN A 67 -52.88 8.27 -24.61
C GLN A 67 -52.28 7.95 -23.24
N LEU A 68 -52.59 6.79 -22.64
CA LEU A 68 -51.97 6.37 -21.38
C LEU A 68 -50.46 6.13 -21.53
N LYS A 69 -50.00 5.62 -22.68
CA LYS A 69 -48.58 5.33 -22.94
C LYS A 69 -47.73 6.57 -23.22
N GLU A 70 -48.35 7.68 -23.58
CA GLU A 70 -47.67 8.96 -23.76
C GLU A 70 -47.40 9.70 -22.43
N LEU A 71 -48.11 9.34 -21.36
CA LEU A 71 -48.04 10.02 -20.08
C LEU A 71 -46.98 9.39 -19.16
N GLU A 72 -45.97 10.15 -18.74
CA GLU A 72 -44.82 9.63 -18.00
C GLU A 72 -45.20 8.89 -16.69
N ASP A 73 -46.20 9.40 -15.97
CA ASP A 73 -46.62 8.85 -14.67
C ASP A 73 -47.42 7.55 -14.78
N VAL A 74 -48.05 7.28 -15.93
CA VAL A 74 -48.98 6.15 -16.12
C VAL A 74 -48.62 5.23 -17.29
N ARG A 75 -47.64 5.58 -18.13
CA ARG A 75 -47.22 4.78 -19.30
C ARG A 75 -46.78 3.37 -18.95
N SER A 76 -46.29 3.20 -17.74
CA SER A 76 -45.72 1.94 -17.26
C SER A 76 -46.76 1.00 -16.63
N ILE A 77 -48.04 1.42 -16.54
CA ILE A 77 -49.15 0.57 -16.08
C ILE A 77 -49.49 -0.45 -17.17
N PRO A 78 -49.57 -1.76 -16.85
CA PRO A 78 -50.00 -2.77 -17.81
C PRO A 78 -51.48 -2.61 -18.15
N VAL A 79 -51.77 -2.63 -19.46
CA VAL A 79 -53.14 -2.59 -20.00
C VAL A 79 -53.44 -3.96 -20.62
N ILE A 80 -54.50 -4.62 -20.14
CA ILE A 80 -55.03 -5.85 -20.74
C ILE A 80 -56.31 -5.49 -21.49
N PHE A 81 -56.32 -5.74 -22.79
CA PHE A 81 -57.48 -5.48 -23.63
C PHE A 81 -58.53 -6.58 -23.50
N LEU A 82 -59.81 -6.20 -23.52
CA LEU A 82 -60.95 -7.11 -23.66
C LEU A 82 -61.52 -6.93 -25.07
N SER A 83 -61.38 -7.93 -25.95
CA SER A 83 -61.85 -7.83 -27.35
C SER A 83 -62.79 -8.97 -27.74
N ALA A 84 -63.65 -8.77 -28.73
CA ALA A 84 -64.50 -9.82 -29.27
C ALA A 84 -63.73 -10.79 -30.19
N LEU A 85 -64.13 -12.05 -30.23
CA LEU A 85 -63.62 -13.04 -31.19
C LEU A 85 -64.00 -12.62 -32.63
N ASN A 86 -63.06 -12.10 -33.44
CA ASN A 86 -62.95 -12.42 -34.89
C ASN A 86 -61.89 -11.70 -35.75
N GLU A 87 -60.94 -10.92 -35.24
CA GLU A 87 -59.88 -10.39 -36.13
C GLU A 87 -58.48 -10.59 -35.55
N ALA A 88 -57.64 -11.36 -36.25
CA ALA A 88 -56.20 -11.44 -35.96
C ALA A 88 -55.51 -10.05 -35.99
N ILE A 89 -56.17 -9.07 -36.61
CA ILE A 89 -55.79 -7.66 -36.67
C ILE A 89 -55.86 -6.99 -35.28
N ASP A 90 -56.79 -7.42 -34.41
CA ASP A 90 -57.00 -6.81 -33.10
C ASP A 90 -55.86 -7.09 -32.12
N ILE A 91 -55.30 -8.31 -32.16
CA ILE A 91 -54.19 -8.70 -31.27
C ILE A 91 -52.93 -7.92 -31.62
N VAL A 92 -52.61 -7.83 -32.92
CA VAL A 92 -51.43 -7.10 -33.40
C VAL A 92 -51.54 -5.62 -33.03
N ARG A 93 -52.71 -5.03 -33.25
CA ARG A 93 -52.96 -3.62 -32.91
C ARG A 93 -52.86 -3.38 -31.40
N ALA A 94 -53.40 -4.28 -30.57
CA ALA A 94 -53.32 -4.19 -29.11
C ALA A 94 -51.86 -4.05 -28.61
N PHE A 95 -50.93 -4.87 -29.11
CA PHE A 95 -49.53 -4.76 -28.72
C PHE A 95 -48.81 -3.55 -29.33
N GLN A 96 -49.16 -3.15 -30.56
CA GLN A 96 -48.58 -1.97 -31.22
C GLN A 96 -48.86 -0.66 -30.47
N VAL A 97 -50.04 -0.52 -29.87
CA VAL A 97 -50.41 0.65 -29.07
C VAL A 97 -49.93 0.56 -27.61
N GLY A 98 -49.13 -0.46 -27.28
CA GLY A 98 -48.51 -0.65 -25.97
C GLY A 98 -49.32 -1.49 -24.97
N GLY A 99 -50.31 -2.26 -25.44
CA GLY A 99 -50.98 -3.28 -24.63
C GLY A 99 -50.01 -4.31 -24.07
N ALA A 100 -50.24 -4.72 -22.82
CA ALA A 100 -49.43 -5.71 -22.14
C ALA A 100 -49.96 -7.14 -22.36
N ASP A 101 -51.27 -7.29 -22.55
CA ASP A 101 -51.92 -8.56 -22.89
C ASP A 101 -53.33 -8.31 -23.49
N TYR A 102 -54.02 -9.37 -23.87
CA TYR A 102 -55.42 -9.33 -24.29
C TYR A 102 -56.21 -10.55 -23.81
N ILE A 103 -57.53 -10.40 -23.68
CA ILE A 103 -58.48 -11.45 -23.33
C ILE A 103 -59.63 -11.40 -24.33
N THR A 104 -60.04 -12.57 -24.84
CA THR A 104 -61.15 -12.67 -25.79
C THR A 104 -62.49 -12.80 -25.07
N LYS A 105 -63.50 -12.07 -25.55
CA LYS A 105 -64.89 -12.15 -25.09
C LYS A 105 -65.59 -13.35 -25.77
N PRO A 106 -66.41 -14.15 -25.05
CA PRO A 106 -66.88 -13.94 -23.69
C PRO A 106 -65.80 -14.26 -22.64
N VAL A 107 -65.66 -13.37 -21.66
CA VAL A 107 -64.60 -13.42 -20.66
C VAL A 107 -64.82 -14.58 -19.69
N LYS A 108 -63.79 -15.42 -19.51
CA LYS A 108 -63.78 -16.49 -18.49
C LYS A 108 -63.03 -16.02 -17.25
N PHE A 109 -63.59 -16.31 -16.07
CA PHE A 109 -63.02 -15.87 -14.79
C PHE A 109 -61.58 -16.34 -14.57
N GLU A 110 -61.30 -17.62 -14.80
CA GLU A 110 -59.98 -18.21 -14.63
C GLU A 110 -58.92 -17.54 -15.54
N GLU A 111 -59.32 -17.19 -16.77
CA GLU A 111 -58.44 -16.53 -17.73
C GLU A 111 -58.08 -15.11 -17.26
N VAL A 112 -59.07 -14.33 -16.80
CA VAL A 112 -58.82 -12.98 -16.25
C VAL A 112 -57.85 -13.05 -15.08
N LEU A 113 -58.09 -13.95 -14.13
CA LEU A 113 -57.30 -14.03 -12.92
C LEU A 113 -55.83 -14.33 -13.23
N VAL A 114 -55.56 -15.33 -14.07
CA VAL A 114 -54.18 -15.69 -14.45
C VAL A 114 -53.48 -14.55 -15.19
N ARG A 115 -54.19 -13.88 -16.12
CA ARG A 115 -53.63 -12.77 -16.90
C ARG A 115 -53.31 -11.56 -16.02
N VAL A 116 -54.22 -11.20 -15.12
CA VAL A 116 -54.03 -10.12 -14.15
C VAL A 116 -52.88 -10.43 -13.20
N GLU A 117 -52.82 -11.64 -12.62
CA GLU A 117 -51.75 -12.02 -11.69
C GLU A 117 -50.37 -12.01 -12.36
N ASN A 118 -50.28 -12.48 -13.61
CA ASN A 118 -49.04 -12.45 -14.38
C ASN A 118 -48.54 -11.01 -14.60
N GLN A 119 -49.42 -10.12 -15.08
CA GLN A 119 -49.04 -8.74 -15.38
C GLN A 119 -48.67 -7.95 -14.12
N LEU A 120 -49.40 -8.15 -13.01
CA LEU A 120 -49.04 -7.55 -11.73
C LEU A 120 -47.70 -8.08 -11.19
N THR A 121 -47.41 -9.36 -11.40
CA THR A 121 -46.12 -9.96 -11.00
C THR A 121 -44.96 -9.36 -11.80
N ILE A 122 -45.11 -9.27 -13.13
CA ILE A 122 -44.11 -8.65 -14.01
C ILE A 122 -43.85 -7.20 -13.58
N ARG A 123 -44.93 -6.44 -13.35
CA ARG A 123 -44.84 -5.05 -12.89
C ARG A 123 -44.08 -4.90 -11.58
N ARG A 124 -44.39 -5.75 -10.59
CA ARG A 124 -43.72 -5.76 -9.28
C ARG A 124 -42.23 -6.08 -9.41
N LEU A 125 -41.87 -7.09 -10.22
CA LEU A 125 -40.48 -7.48 -10.44
C LEU A 125 -39.69 -6.38 -11.16
N GLN A 126 -40.28 -5.71 -12.15
CA GLN A 126 -39.66 -4.57 -12.83
C GLN A 126 -39.37 -3.42 -11.85
N GLN A 127 -40.36 -3.03 -11.04
CA GLN A 127 -40.18 -1.98 -10.03
C GLN A 127 -39.12 -2.36 -8.99
N GLN A 128 -39.06 -3.62 -8.58
CA GLN A 128 -38.03 -4.10 -7.66
C GLN A 128 -36.64 -4.05 -8.28
N LEU A 129 -36.51 -4.49 -9.54
CA LEU A 129 -35.24 -4.45 -10.27
C LEU A 129 -34.74 -3.01 -10.47
N GLU A 130 -35.63 -2.07 -10.81
CA GLU A 130 -35.31 -0.66 -10.92
C GLU A 130 -34.81 -0.07 -9.60
N ARG A 131 -35.48 -0.40 -8.49
CA ARG A 131 -35.04 0.02 -7.14
C ARG A 131 -33.66 -0.55 -6.80
N GLN A 132 -33.44 -1.84 -7.04
CA GLN A 132 -32.16 -2.50 -6.79
C GLN A 132 -31.05 -1.91 -7.65
N ASN A 133 -31.31 -1.64 -8.93
CA ASN A 133 -30.36 -0.99 -9.83
C ASN A 133 -30.02 0.43 -9.36
N GLY A 134 -30.99 1.18 -8.84
CA GLY A 134 -30.75 2.49 -8.24
C GLY A 134 -29.83 2.40 -7.02
N GLN A 135 -30.11 1.46 -6.11
CA GLN A 135 -29.30 1.23 -4.91
C GLN A 135 -27.86 0.81 -5.25
N LEU A 136 -27.69 -0.16 -6.16
CA LEU A 136 -26.37 -0.64 -6.56
C LEU A 136 -25.55 0.45 -7.25
N LYS A 137 -26.17 1.28 -8.09
CA LYS A 137 -25.47 2.41 -8.73
C LYS A 137 -24.97 3.41 -7.69
N GLN A 138 -25.77 3.68 -6.65
CA GLN A 138 -25.35 4.56 -5.56
C GLN A 138 -24.16 3.96 -4.80
N GLU A 139 -24.25 2.68 -4.42
CA GLU A 139 -23.17 2.01 -3.69
C GLU A 139 -21.86 1.96 -4.48
N ILE A 140 -21.92 1.70 -5.79
CA ILE A 140 -20.74 1.73 -6.67
C ILE A 140 -20.10 3.13 -6.69
N ASN A 141 -20.90 4.18 -6.76
CA ASN A 141 -20.39 5.55 -6.76
C ASN A 141 -19.72 5.88 -5.42
N ASP A 142 -20.34 5.53 -4.30
CA ASP A 142 -19.81 5.76 -2.96
C ASP A 142 -18.49 5.00 -2.76
N ARG A 143 -18.43 3.72 -3.16
CA ARG A 143 -17.20 2.90 -3.10
C ARG A 143 -16.07 3.49 -3.93
N ARG A 144 -16.34 3.95 -5.15
CA ARG A 144 -15.32 4.58 -6.03
C ARG A 144 -14.73 5.85 -5.42
N GLN A 145 -15.55 6.65 -4.75
CA GLN A 145 -15.07 7.86 -4.07
C GLN A 145 -14.11 7.50 -2.93
N VAL A 146 -14.47 6.51 -2.11
CA VAL A 146 -13.63 6.02 -1.01
C VAL A 146 -12.32 5.43 -1.53
N GLU A 147 -12.36 4.59 -2.57
CA GLU A 147 -11.16 4.01 -3.19
C GLU A 147 -10.21 5.08 -3.72
N THR A 148 -10.74 6.11 -4.39
CA THR A 148 -9.92 7.21 -4.91
C THR A 148 -9.26 8.01 -3.77
N ALA A 149 -9.99 8.27 -2.69
CA ALA A 149 -9.45 8.94 -1.51
C ALA A 149 -8.35 8.11 -0.84
N LEU A 150 -8.56 6.79 -0.71
CA LEU A 150 -7.59 5.86 -0.14
C LEU A 150 -6.31 5.79 -0.99
N GLN A 151 -6.43 5.74 -2.31
CA GLN A 151 -5.28 5.75 -3.21
C GLN A 151 -4.43 7.02 -3.04
N LYS A 152 -5.07 8.19 -2.94
CA LYS A 152 -4.36 9.46 -2.70
C LYS A 152 -3.65 9.47 -1.35
N ALA A 153 -4.31 8.99 -0.29
CA ALA A 153 -3.72 8.89 1.04
C ALA A 153 -2.51 7.95 1.05
N ASN A 154 -2.61 6.78 0.40
CA ASN A 154 -1.51 5.83 0.29
C ASN A 154 -0.31 6.43 -0.46
N HIS A 155 -0.54 7.15 -1.55
CA HIS A 155 0.55 7.80 -2.26
C HIS A 155 1.24 8.88 -1.42
N ALA A 156 0.47 9.70 -0.69
CA ALA A 156 1.03 10.68 0.24
C ALA A 156 1.85 10.02 1.36
N LEU A 157 1.37 8.90 1.90
CA LEU A 157 2.08 8.13 2.93
C LEU A 157 3.40 7.56 2.40
N GLN A 158 3.41 7.02 1.18
CA GLN A 158 4.64 6.54 0.54
C GLN A 158 5.68 7.65 0.38
N ASN A 159 5.25 8.83 -0.09
CA ASN A 159 6.14 9.98 -0.26
C ASN A 159 6.70 10.45 1.10
N ALA A 160 5.86 10.50 2.14
CA ALA A 160 6.29 10.86 3.49
C ALA A 160 7.31 9.85 4.06
N ASN A 161 7.06 8.56 3.89
CA ASN A 161 7.99 7.51 4.33
C ASN A 161 9.34 7.59 3.59
N GLN A 162 9.33 7.87 2.28
CA GLN A 162 10.56 8.05 1.53
C GLN A 162 11.36 9.27 2.02
N ALA A 163 10.68 10.39 2.27
CA ALA A 163 11.32 11.59 2.80
C ALA A 163 11.93 11.32 4.19
N LEU A 164 11.22 10.60 5.06
CA LEU A 164 11.72 10.21 6.37
C LEU A 164 12.95 9.30 6.27
N GLN A 165 12.95 8.33 5.35
CA GLN A 165 14.11 7.47 5.11
C GLN A 165 15.32 8.29 4.64
N ASN A 166 15.13 9.22 3.72
CA ASN A 166 16.20 10.09 3.23
C ASN A 166 16.76 10.97 4.36
N ALA A 167 15.90 11.58 5.17
CA ALA A 167 16.31 12.39 6.32
C ALA A 167 17.11 11.55 7.35
N ASN A 168 16.68 10.32 7.62
CA ASN A 168 17.41 9.40 8.48
C ASN A 168 18.79 9.03 7.91
N GLN A 169 18.89 8.81 6.60
CA GLN A 169 20.17 8.55 5.95
C GLN A 169 21.09 9.78 6.02
N GLU A 170 20.56 11.00 5.86
CA GLU A 170 21.33 12.23 6.03
C GLU A 170 21.84 12.37 7.46
N LEU A 171 20.99 12.11 8.46
CA LEU A 171 21.42 12.11 9.87
C LEU A 171 22.51 11.08 10.14
N GLN A 172 22.41 9.87 9.57
CA GLN A 172 23.46 8.85 9.69
C GLN A 172 24.78 9.30 9.06
N ARG A 173 24.76 10.06 7.96
CA ARG A 173 25.98 10.62 7.36
C ARG A 173 26.68 11.64 8.27
N PHE A 174 25.96 12.29 9.18
CA PHE A 174 26.56 13.24 10.13
C PHE A 174 27.22 12.57 11.34
N THR A 175 27.08 11.26 11.53
CA THR A 175 27.70 10.51 12.63
C THR A 175 28.75 9.53 12.12
N ASP A 176 29.58 9.92 11.15
CA ASP A 176 30.73 9.14 10.67
C ASP A 176 32.04 9.51 11.39
N ILE A 177 32.06 10.65 12.07
CA ILE A 177 33.25 11.26 12.67
C ILE A 177 33.11 11.21 14.20
N ASP A 178 34.20 10.88 14.90
CA ASP A 178 34.30 10.98 16.35
C ASP A 178 34.34 12.46 16.78
N GLY A 179 33.41 12.85 17.64
CA GLY A 179 33.24 14.25 18.04
C GLY A 179 34.45 14.87 18.74
N LEU A 180 35.29 14.05 19.39
CA LEU A 180 36.48 14.53 20.08
C LEU A 180 37.67 14.68 19.13
N THR A 181 37.99 13.63 18.38
CA THR A 181 39.24 13.49 17.62
C THR A 181 39.12 13.90 16.14
N GLN A 182 37.90 14.06 15.64
CA GLN A 182 37.61 14.43 14.24
C GLN A 182 38.09 13.41 13.19
N VAL A 183 38.50 12.21 13.61
CA VAL A 183 38.72 11.05 12.72
C VAL A 183 37.46 10.21 12.62
N ALA A 184 37.44 9.14 11.81
CA ALA A 184 36.29 8.26 11.70
C ALA A 184 35.93 7.65 13.07
N ASN A 185 34.65 7.44 13.35
CA ASN A 185 34.25 6.66 14.52
C ASN A 185 34.20 5.16 14.22
N ARG A 186 33.99 4.34 15.26
CA ARG A 186 33.86 2.89 15.14
C ARG A 186 32.84 2.44 14.09
N GLY A 187 31.66 3.09 14.04
CA GLY A 187 30.63 2.75 13.07
C GLY A 187 31.07 2.96 11.62
N LYS A 188 31.76 4.08 11.35
CA LYS A 188 32.35 4.36 10.04
C LYS A 188 33.46 3.37 9.69
N PHE A 189 34.32 3.04 10.65
CA PHE A 189 35.36 2.03 10.49
C PHE A 189 34.78 0.67 10.09
N ASP A 190 33.84 0.12 10.88
CA ASP A 190 33.27 -1.20 10.64
C ASP A 190 32.58 -1.30 9.26
N ASN A 191 31.87 -0.24 8.87
CA ASN A 191 31.22 -0.16 7.56
C ASN A 191 32.25 -0.08 6.42
N TYR A 192 33.29 0.73 6.57
CA TYR A 192 34.33 0.87 5.55
C TYR A 192 35.16 -0.41 5.40
N LEU A 193 35.49 -1.05 6.53
CA LEU A 193 36.16 -2.34 6.56
C LEU A 193 35.41 -3.38 5.75
N ARG A 194 34.09 -3.54 5.97
CA ARG A 194 33.29 -4.51 5.22
C ARG A 194 33.25 -4.21 3.72
N GLN A 195 33.21 -2.94 3.34
CA GLN A 195 33.21 -2.54 1.92
C GLN A 195 34.55 -2.89 1.25
N GLU A 196 35.67 -2.49 1.84
CA GLU A 196 36.99 -2.78 1.30
C GLU A 196 37.32 -4.28 1.38
N TRP A 197 36.82 -5.01 2.38
CA TRP A 197 36.97 -6.47 2.47
C TRP A 197 36.41 -7.18 1.24
N LEU A 198 35.15 -6.89 0.90
CA LEU A 198 34.50 -7.47 -0.28
C LEU A 198 35.19 -7.07 -1.58
N ARG A 199 35.71 -5.83 -1.64
CA ARG A 199 36.45 -5.33 -2.80
C ARG A 199 37.78 -6.05 -2.97
N MET A 200 38.59 -6.12 -1.92
CA MET A 200 39.89 -6.80 -1.91
C MET A 200 39.73 -8.30 -2.16
N ALA A 201 38.67 -8.94 -1.63
CA ALA A 201 38.32 -10.32 -1.94
C ALA A 201 38.05 -10.55 -3.44
N ARG A 202 37.38 -9.60 -4.08
CA ARG A 202 37.09 -9.69 -5.52
C ARG A 202 38.31 -9.42 -6.38
N GLU A 203 39.10 -8.41 -6.02
CA GLU A 203 40.28 -7.97 -6.76
C GLU A 203 41.51 -8.86 -6.48
N GLN A 204 41.44 -9.72 -5.45
CA GLN A 204 42.54 -10.56 -4.97
C GLN A 204 43.76 -9.72 -4.59
N LEU A 205 43.52 -8.63 -3.87
CA LEU A 205 44.51 -7.67 -3.39
C LEU A 205 44.61 -7.71 -1.86
N PRO A 206 45.77 -7.34 -1.29
CA PRO A 206 45.95 -7.39 0.16
C PRO A 206 45.20 -6.25 0.85
N LEU A 207 44.56 -6.56 1.98
CA LEU A 207 44.01 -5.61 2.91
C LEU A 207 44.83 -5.65 4.20
N SER A 208 45.33 -4.50 4.62
CA SER A 208 46.07 -4.38 5.88
C SER A 208 45.29 -3.57 6.90
N LEU A 209 45.37 -4.00 8.17
CA LEU A 209 44.78 -3.33 9.31
C LEU A 209 45.87 -3.05 10.35
N ILE A 210 45.79 -1.89 10.98
CA ILE A 210 46.59 -1.54 12.16
C ILE A 210 45.60 -1.24 13.29
N VAL A 211 45.78 -1.86 14.44
CA VAL A 211 45.03 -1.55 15.66
C VAL A 211 46.01 -1.14 16.73
N GLY A 212 45.74 -0.07 17.45
CA GLY A 212 46.66 0.50 18.42
C GLY A 212 45.95 0.98 19.66
N ASP A 213 46.62 0.89 20.79
CA ASP A 213 46.15 1.40 22.07
C ASP A 213 47.24 2.23 22.73
N ILE A 214 46.86 3.38 23.29
CA ILE A 214 47.81 4.33 23.92
C ILE A 214 48.31 3.75 25.23
N ASP A 215 49.62 3.54 25.32
CA ASP A 215 50.21 2.93 26.51
C ASP A 215 50.06 3.84 27.74
N ARG A 216 49.61 3.26 28.86
CA ARG A 216 49.45 3.93 30.16
C ARG A 216 48.52 5.16 30.11
N PHE A 217 47.61 5.26 29.16
CA PHE A 217 46.69 6.40 29.03
C PHE A 217 45.86 6.67 30.29
N ARG A 218 45.36 5.62 30.95
CA ARG A 218 44.64 5.75 32.23
C ARG A 218 45.48 6.47 33.30
N GLN A 219 46.75 6.09 33.47
CA GLN A 219 47.65 6.70 34.46
C GLN A 219 47.90 8.18 34.11
N TYR A 220 48.05 8.48 32.82
CA TYR A 220 48.20 9.85 32.36
C TYR A 220 46.98 10.72 32.70
N ASN A 221 45.77 10.21 32.47
CA ASN A 221 44.52 10.91 32.81
C ASN A 221 44.35 11.12 34.31
N GLU A 222 44.73 10.15 35.14
CA GLU A 222 44.70 10.27 36.60
C GLU A 222 45.66 11.36 37.10
N MET A 223 46.83 11.50 36.47
CA MET A 223 47.84 12.48 36.87
C MET A 223 47.58 13.90 36.35
N ASN A 224 47.04 14.05 35.14
CA ASN A 224 46.95 15.34 34.44
C ASN A 224 45.51 15.82 34.23
N GLY A 225 44.53 14.99 34.58
CA GLY A 225 43.10 15.28 34.45
C GLY A 225 42.52 14.93 33.06
N PRO A 226 41.19 14.78 32.96
CA PRO A 226 40.53 14.35 31.72
C PRO A 226 40.75 15.28 30.53
N GLN A 227 40.82 16.59 30.75
CA GLN A 227 41.01 17.57 29.67
C GLN A 227 42.38 17.44 28.99
N ALA A 228 43.43 17.09 29.74
CA ALA A 228 44.74 16.81 29.18
C ALA A 228 44.73 15.52 28.35
N GLY A 229 43.97 14.52 28.79
CA GLY A 229 43.69 13.30 28.03
C GLY A 229 43.01 13.57 26.70
N ASP A 230 41.99 14.41 26.69
CA ASP A 230 41.26 14.81 25.48
C ASP A 230 42.16 15.52 24.46
N GLU A 231 43.02 16.43 24.91
CA GLU A 231 44.03 17.09 24.05
C GLU A 231 45.03 16.08 23.49
N CYS A 232 45.50 15.14 24.32
CA CYS A 232 46.39 14.06 23.89
C CYS A 232 45.74 13.22 22.77
N LEU A 233 44.48 12.80 22.95
CA LEU A 233 43.73 12.04 21.94
C LEU A 233 43.59 12.81 20.63
N ARG A 234 43.29 14.12 20.68
CA ARG A 234 43.21 14.98 19.50
C ARG A 234 44.55 15.04 18.75
N GLN A 235 45.65 15.17 19.49
CA GLN A 235 46.97 15.27 18.89
C GLN A 235 47.40 13.95 18.25
N ILE A 236 47.21 12.83 18.94
CA ILE A 236 47.50 11.48 18.41
C ILE A 236 46.70 11.22 17.15
N ALA A 237 45.38 11.49 17.16
CA ALA A 237 44.54 11.31 15.99
C ALA A 237 45.02 12.12 14.78
N ARG A 238 45.47 13.37 15.02
CA ARG A 238 46.04 14.24 13.99
C ARG A 238 47.35 13.70 13.43
N GLU A 239 48.28 13.27 14.28
CA GLU A 239 49.57 12.72 13.84
C GLU A 239 49.36 11.43 13.03
N ILE A 240 48.50 10.51 13.50
CA ILE A 240 48.14 9.31 12.73
C ILE A 240 47.57 9.72 11.37
N GLY A 241 46.59 10.64 11.34
CA GLY A 241 46.00 11.10 10.08
C GLY A 241 46.99 11.71 9.09
N GLN A 242 48.03 12.40 9.57
CA GLN A 242 49.08 13.00 8.71
C GLN A 242 50.05 11.97 8.13
N THR A 243 50.21 10.81 8.77
CA THR A 243 51.04 9.71 8.23
C THR A 243 50.37 8.98 7.06
N LEU A 244 49.04 9.09 6.95
CA LEU A 244 48.25 8.44 5.91
C LEU A 244 48.19 9.31 4.65
N ASN A 245 48.85 8.84 3.59
CA ASN A 245 49.07 9.64 2.38
C ASN A 245 48.11 9.29 1.24
N ARG A 246 47.26 8.26 1.40
CA ARG A 246 46.34 7.82 0.34
C ARG A 246 44.89 8.14 0.70
N PRO A 247 44.06 8.58 -0.26
CA PRO A 247 42.64 8.87 -0.01
C PRO A 247 41.80 7.69 0.47
N ALA A 248 42.28 6.46 0.25
CA ALA A 248 41.61 5.23 0.66
C ALA A 248 42.04 4.77 2.07
N ASP A 249 43.09 5.35 2.64
CA ASP A 249 43.53 5.03 3.99
C ASP A 249 42.58 5.72 4.98
N VAL A 250 42.10 4.99 5.99
CA VAL A 250 41.17 5.52 6.99
C VAL A 250 41.72 5.29 8.38
N VAL A 251 41.85 6.36 9.16
CA VAL A 251 42.04 6.30 10.60
C VAL A 251 40.71 6.47 11.31
N ALA A 252 40.49 5.68 12.35
CA ALA A 252 39.34 5.76 13.22
C ALA A 252 39.73 5.70 14.69
N ARG A 253 38.96 6.38 15.53
CA ARG A 253 38.94 6.14 16.97
C ARG A 253 38.00 4.98 17.23
N TYR A 254 38.58 3.81 17.51
CA TYR A 254 37.87 2.55 17.66
C TYR A 254 37.28 2.38 19.07
N GLY A 255 37.97 2.91 20.07
CA GLY A 255 37.62 2.86 21.48
C GLY A 255 37.98 4.14 22.24
N GLY A 256 37.95 4.11 23.57
CA GLY A 256 38.28 5.28 24.39
C GLY A 256 39.67 5.83 24.10
N ASP A 257 40.66 4.95 24.09
CA ASP A 257 42.10 5.17 23.88
C ASP A 257 42.66 4.32 22.73
N GLU A 258 41.78 3.69 21.98
CA GLU A 258 42.13 2.78 20.88
C GLU A 258 41.90 3.45 19.51
N PHE A 259 42.88 3.29 18.63
CA PHE A 259 42.85 3.74 17.25
C PHE A 259 42.98 2.56 16.31
N ALA A 260 42.31 2.64 15.16
CA ALA A 260 42.42 1.63 14.11
C ALA A 260 42.63 2.31 12.76
N VAL A 261 43.39 1.66 11.89
CA VAL A 261 43.71 2.13 10.54
C VAL A 261 43.42 1.02 9.54
N ILE A 262 42.74 1.38 8.45
CA ILE A 262 42.49 0.52 7.30
C ILE A 262 43.36 0.98 6.15
N LEU A 263 44.15 0.06 5.58
CA LEU A 263 45.08 0.31 4.47
C LEU A 263 44.73 -0.64 3.30
N PRO A 264 43.81 -0.24 2.40
CA PRO A 264 43.48 -1.03 1.22
C PRO A 264 44.67 -1.18 0.27
N ASN A 265 44.78 -2.33 -0.40
CA ASN A 265 45.86 -2.64 -1.35
C ASN A 265 47.26 -2.30 -0.80
N THR A 266 47.51 -2.74 0.43
CA THR A 266 48.78 -2.50 1.13
C THR A 266 49.33 -3.82 1.61
N THR A 267 50.59 -4.10 1.29
CA THR A 267 51.29 -5.32 1.67
C THR A 267 51.71 -5.28 3.14
N ALA A 268 52.05 -6.44 3.71
CA ALA A 268 52.52 -6.53 5.09
C ALA A 268 53.71 -5.60 5.37
N ARG A 269 54.69 -5.53 4.45
CA ARG A 269 55.81 -4.62 4.60
C ARG A 269 55.36 -3.15 4.61
N GLY A 270 54.50 -2.77 3.68
CA GLY A 270 53.98 -1.39 3.62
C GLY A 270 53.16 -1.02 4.86
N ALA A 271 52.39 -1.96 5.40
CA ALA A 271 51.62 -1.75 6.63
C ALA A 271 52.54 -1.56 7.85
N ILE A 272 53.62 -2.33 7.93
CA ILE A 272 54.66 -2.16 8.97
C ILE A 272 55.34 -0.80 8.83
N ASP A 273 55.72 -0.39 7.61
CA ASP A 273 56.35 0.92 7.38
C ASP A 273 55.41 2.07 7.83
N VAL A 274 54.10 1.95 7.62
CA VAL A 274 53.09 2.91 8.11
C VAL A 274 52.97 2.84 9.63
N ALA A 275 52.98 1.65 10.23
CA ALA A 275 52.92 1.48 11.69
C ALA A 275 54.15 2.10 12.38
N GLU A 276 55.36 1.89 11.85
CA GLU A 276 56.60 2.51 12.31
C GLU A 276 56.53 4.05 12.19
N ALA A 277 55.98 4.56 11.09
CA ALA A 277 55.80 6.01 10.91
C ALA A 277 54.80 6.60 11.92
N ILE A 278 53.71 5.91 12.21
CA ILE A 278 52.72 6.29 13.23
C ILE A 278 53.36 6.30 14.62
N GLU A 279 54.06 5.24 14.99
CA GLU A 279 54.72 5.09 16.29
C GLU A 279 55.74 6.22 16.51
N LEU A 280 56.58 6.49 15.51
CA LEU A 280 57.54 7.59 15.55
C LEU A 280 56.87 8.97 15.67
N ALA A 281 55.83 9.23 14.89
CA ALA A 281 55.11 10.50 14.93
C ALA A 281 54.47 10.73 16.32
N VAL A 282 53.80 9.71 16.86
CA VAL A 282 53.19 9.76 18.19
C VAL A 282 54.24 9.90 19.30
N ALA A 283 55.40 9.24 19.16
CA ALA A 283 56.48 9.36 20.13
C ALA A 283 56.97 10.80 20.28
N THR A 284 56.91 11.63 19.23
CA THR A 284 57.33 13.05 19.35
C THR A 284 56.37 13.93 20.16
N ILE A 285 55.16 13.44 20.45
CA ILE A 285 54.15 14.19 21.20
C ILE A 285 54.55 14.34 22.67
N GLY A 286 54.36 15.54 23.22
CA GLY A 286 54.53 15.80 24.65
C GLY A 286 55.96 15.60 25.18
N GLY A 287 56.96 15.59 24.30
CA GLY A 287 58.37 15.40 24.64
C GLY A 287 58.74 13.94 24.94
N ASN A 288 58.33 13.01 24.07
CA ASN A 288 58.58 11.56 24.21
C ASN A 288 57.92 10.92 25.43
N ARG A 289 56.71 11.39 25.76
CA ARG A 289 55.93 10.88 26.89
C ARG A 289 54.89 9.84 26.50
N PHE A 290 54.56 9.72 25.22
CA PHE A 290 53.54 8.80 24.74
C PHE A 290 54.16 7.72 23.87
N THR A 291 53.69 6.49 24.06
CA THR A 291 54.02 5.34 23.23
C THR A 291 52.71 4.69 22.82
N LEU A 292 52.70 4.16 21.60
CA LEU A 292 51.56 3.47 21.04
C LEU A 292 52.03 2.06 20.69
N SER A 293 51.39 1.05 21.29
CA SER A 293 51.63 -0.32 20.85
C SER A 293 50.63 -0.67 19.76
N LEU A 294 51.11 -1.29 18.70
CA LEU A 294 50.39 -1.51 17.44
C LEU A 294 50.36 -3.00 17.09
N GLY A 295 49.17 -3.53 16.80
CA GLY A 295 48.97 -4.79 16.10
C GLY A 295 48.76 -4.51 14.61
N VAL A 296 49.53 -5.18 13.76
CA VAL A 296 49.47 -5.04 12.30
C VAL A 296 49.12 -6.40 11.71
N GLY A 297 48.08 -6.46 10.89
CA GLY A 297 47.73 -7.66 10.15
C GLY A 297 47.55 -7.36 8.67
N THR A 298 48.01 -8.28 7.83
CA THR A 298 47.72 -8.24 6.38
C THR A 298 47.21 -9.58 5.92
N MET A 299 46.14 -9.58 5.13
CA MET A 299 45.69 -10.77 4.42
C MET A 299 45.12 -10.43 3.05
N ILE A 300 44.97 -11.45 2.19
CA ILE A 300 44.17 -11.33 0.97
C ILE A 300 42.81 -11.97 1.28
N PRO A 301 41.72 -11.19 1.43
CA PRO A 301 40.42 -11.74 1.76
C PRO A 301 39.93 -12.76 0.73
N ASP A 302 39.20 -13.77 1.19
CA ASP A 302 38.46 -14.71 0.35
C ASP A 302 36.95 -14.66 0.68
N ARG A 303 36.15 -15.47 -0.02
CA ARG A 303 34.68 -15.49 0.15
C ARG A 303 34.21 -16.02 1.50
N ASP A 304 35.02 -16.82 2.18
CA ASP A 304 34.67 -17.49 3.43
C ASP A 304 35.29 -16.79 4.65
N SER A 305 36.23 -15.87 4.42
CA SER A 305 36.90 -15.05 5.43
C SER A 305 36.00 -13.95 5.99
N ILE A 306 36.01 -13.79 7.32
CA ILE A 306 35.17 -12.84 8.05
C ILE A 306 36.07 -11.71 8.61
N PRO A 307 35.80 -10.43 8.30
CA PRO A 307 36.63 -9.31 8.75
C PRO A 307 36.80 -9.24 10.26
N GLU A 308 35.72 -9.51 11.00
CA GLU A 308 35.70 -9.45 12.46
C GLU A 308 36.64 -10.50 13.09
N THR A 309 36.77 -11.68 12.49
CA THR A 309 37.70 -12.73 12.97
C THR A 309 39.16 -12.31 12.80
N PHE A 310 39.48 -11.66 11.68
CA PHE A 310 40.83 -11.17 11.41
C PHE A 310 41.21 -10.01 12.33
N LEU A 311 40.30 -9.05 12.53
CA LEU A 311 40.50 -7.96 13.47
C LEU A 311 40.76 -8.49 14.89
N MET A 312 39.97 -9.48 15.33
CA MET A 312 40.14 -10.11 16.64
C MET A 312 41.50 -10.81 16.80
N ALA A 313 42.04 -11.43 15.74
CA ALA A 313 43.36 -12.03 15.79
C ALA A 313 44.48 -10.98 16.01
N ILE A 314 44.36 -9.81 15.38
CA ILE A 314 45.29 -8.68 15.55
C ILE A 314 45.21 -8.15 16.99
N GLU A 315 44.00 -7.92 17.50
CA GLU A 315 43.77 -7.45 18.87
C GLU A 315 44.35 -8.43 19.91
N GLN A 316 44.15 -9.73 19.71
CA GLN A 316 44.70 -10.76 20.60
C GLN A 316 46.23 -10.78 20.60
N ALA A 317 46.86 -10.61 19.44
CA ALA A 317 48.30 -10.56 19.33
C ALA A 317 48.86 -9.33 20.08
N LEU A 318 48.23 -8.17 19.91
CA LEU A 318 48.58 -6.95 20.61
C LEU A 318 48.40 -7.09 22.13
N TYR A 319 47.27 -7.67 22.57
CA TYR A 319 46.99 -7.89 23.98
C TYR A 319 48.05 -8.74 24.68
N LYS A 320 48.51 -9.83 24.03
CA LYS A 320 49.55 -10.71 24.57
C LYS A 320 50.86 -9.96 24.84
N VAL A 321 51.23 -9.04 23.95
CA VAL A 321 52.45 -8.24 24.11
C VAL A 321 52.27 -7.17 25.18
N LYS A 322 51.13 -6.48 25.24
CA LYS A 322 50.82 -5.54 26.32
C LYS A 322 50.84 -6.18 27.71
N ALA A 323 50.41 -7.44 27.82
CA ALA A 323 50.45 -8.18 29.08
C ALA A 323 51.87 -8.40 29.65
N THR A 324 52.92 -8.26 28.81
CA THR A 324 54.32 -8.33 29.27
C THR A 324 54.83 -7.04 29.94
N GLY A 325 54.06 -5.94 29.83
CA GLY A 325 54.42 -4.64 30.38
C GLY A 325 55.36 -3.80 29.50
N GLN A 326 55.70 -4.28 28.30
CA GLN A 326 56.41 -3.52 27.28
C GLN A 326 55.49 -2.45 26.66
N THR A 327 56.10 -1.38 26.13
CA THR A 327 55.40 -0.21 25.56
C THR A 327 56.06 0.19 24.25
N GLY A 328 55.28 0.64 23.27
CA GLY A 328 55.80 0.99 21.93
C GLY A 328 56.12 -0.24 21.07
N GLU A 329 55.41 -1.34 21.26
CA GLU A 329 55.68 -2.57 20.51
C GLU A 329 54.82 -2.67 19.25
N ILE A 330 55.43 -3.10 18.14
CA ILE A 330 54.73 -3.42 16.88
C ILE A 330 54.67 -4.94 16.73
N VAL A 331 53.46 -5.48 16.75
CA VAL A 331 53.18 -6.92 16.63
C VAL A 331 52.59 -7.19 15.27
N THR A 332 53.06 -8.23 14.58
CA THR A 332 52.55 -8.61 13.26
C THR A 332 51.78 -9.92 13.35
N VAL A 333 50.64 -9.99 12.65
CA VAL A 333 49.83 -11.20 12.47
C VAL A 333 49.88 -11.60 11.02
N SER A 334 50.30 -12.84 10.77
CA SER A 334 50.38 -13.40 9.42
C SER A 334 49.10 -14.13 9.04
N ASP A 335 48.85 -14.26 7.73
CA ASP A 335 47.72 -15.02 7.17
C ASP A 335 47.71 -16.51 7.61
N THR A 336 48.84 -17.02 8.11
CA THR A 336 48.96 -18.37 8.66
C THR A 336 48.50 -18.50 10.12
N ASP A 337 48.45 -17.40 10.88
CA ASP A 337 48.10 -17.43 12.31
C ASP A 337 46.57 -17.43 12.56
N THR A 338 45.76 -17.15 11.54
CA THR A 338 44.29 -17.12 11.60
C THR A 338 43.65 -18.50 11.40
N ASN A 339 44.42 -19.52 10.98
CA ASN A 339 43.95 -20.90 10.78
C ASN A 339 44.02 -21.78 12.04
N LEU A 340 44.21 -21.20 13.23
CA LEU A 340 44.39 -21.96 14.47
C LEU A 340 43.11 -22.59 15.06
N ASP A 341 41.94 -22.42 14.44
CA ASP A 341 40.68 -23.07 14.86
C ASP A 341 39.86 -23.64 13.68
N ARG A 342 40.49 -24.46 12.81
CA ARG A 342 39.75 -25.35 11.90
C ARG A 342 39.98 -26.83 12.18
#